data_AF-A0A5S4FFI5-F1
#
_entry.id   AF-A0A5S4FFI5-F1
#
_cell.length_a   1.000
_cell.length_b   1.000
_cell.length_c   1.000
_cell.angle_alpha   90.00
_cell.angle_beta   90.00
_cell.angle_gamma   90.00
#
_symmetry.space_group_name_H-M   'P 1'
#
loop_
_entity.id
_entity.type
_entity.pdbx_description
1 polymer ?
#
loop_
_entity_poly.entity_id
_entity_poly.type
_entity_poly.pdbx_seq_one_letter_code
_entity_poly.pdbx_strand_id
1 'polypeptide(L)'
;MRSEISLAELGDELSQLTDPADIAPLSETEVQALEGVVGAPLPEEFRSFLLRFGPGVRPGPVLNVEWIIEETLREQQYFTEEPEKAVSAAAPFPITQADVSRLPQLAEEGTAPILYFDKPMPGTMFLCSHGCSWISMLAMTGDLAGTVWMTEMGWVDDLYWWPSAPWLHDHSWGFVHGGWTEPVPFLDWYIRWTRSSSAARRR
;
A
#
# COMPACT_ATOMS: atom_id res chain seq x y z
N MET A 1 -2.59 -3.13 -12.98
CA MET A 1 -3.84 -3.90 -12.76
C MET A 1 -5.01 -2.93 -12.54
N ARG A 2 -6.27 -3.38 -12.64
CA ARG A 2 -7.46 -2.54 -12.35
C ARG A 2 -8.27 -3.14 -11.23
N SER A 3 -8.87 -2.29 -10.42
CA SER A 3 -9.73 -2.72 -9.33
C SER A 3 -11.00 -3.43 -9.79
N GLU A 4 -11.48 -4.37 -8.96
CA GLU A 4 -12.80 -5.00 -9.16
C GLU A 4 -13.93 -4.05 -8.78
N ILE A 5 -13.65 -3.11 -7.87
CA ILE A 5 -14.58 -2.05 -7.47
C ILE A 5 -14.26 -0.72 -8.14
N SER A 6 -15.31 0.02 -8.49
CA SER A 6 -15.21 1.39 -8.97
C SER A 6 -15.15 2.40 -7.84
N LEU A 7 -14.68 3.62 -8.13
CA LEU A 7 -14.75 4.74 -7.19
C LEU A 7 -16.19 5.11 -6.80
N ALA A 8 -17.18 4.83 -7.66
CA ALA A 8 -18.58 5.08 -7.33
C ALA A 8 -19.08 4.10 -6.26
N GLU A 9 -18.84 2.80 -6.47
CA GLU A 9 -19.17 1.75 -5.50
C GLU A 9 -18.42 1.96 -4.18
N LEU A 10 -17.15 2.36 -4.24
CA LEU A 10 -16.40 2.74 -3.04
C LEU A 10 -17.09 3.89 -2.29
N GLY A 11 -17.49 4.95 -3.00
CA GLY A 11 -18.19 6.08 -2.40
C GLY A 11 -19.49 5.68 -1.71
N ASP A 12 -20.28 4.80 -2.32
CA ASP A 12 -21.50 4.27 -1.73
C ASP A 12 -21.20 3.50 -0.43
N GLU A 13 -20.13 2.71 -0.38
CA GLU A 13 -19.72 2.01 0.83
C GLU A 13 -19.21 2.94 1.93
N LEU A 14 -18.36 3.92 1.59
CA LEU A 14 -17.82 4.87 2.56
C LEU A 14 -18.94 5.73 3.19
N SER A 15 -19.99 6.04 2.43
CA SER A 15 -21.17 6.76 2.94
C SER A 15 -21.95 5.99 4.01
N GLN A 16 -21.78 4.66 4.09
CA GLN A 16 -22.37 3.84 5.16
C GLN A 16 -21.57 3.88 6.46
N LEU A 17 -20.33 4.40 6.41
CA LEU A 17 -19.37 4.35 7.51
C LEU A 17 -19.09 5.71 8.12
N THR A 18 -19.19 6.77 7.33
CA THR A 18 -19.02 8.15 7.76
C THR A 18 -20.00 9.05 7.03
N ASP A 19 -20.27 10.24 7.59
CA ASP A 19 -20.96 11.28 6.84
C ASP A 19 -20.07 11.70 5.64
N PRO A 20 -20.57 11.69 4.40
CA PRO A 20 -19.83 12.20 3.24
C PRO A 20 -19.29 13.61 3.41
N ALA A 21 -19.91 14.45 4.25
CA ALA A 21 -19.42 15.79 4.56
C ALA A 21 -18.10 15.81 5.37
N ASP A 22 -17.77 14.71 6.05
CA ASP A 22 -16.52 14.55 6.80
C ASP A 22 -15.37 14.05 5.91
N ILE A 23 -15.67 13.65 4.66
CA ILE A 23 -14.66 13.32 3.66
C ILE A 23 -14.09 14.64 3.13
N ALA A 24 -12.77 14.80 3.23
CA ALA A 24 -12.06 15.98 2.74
C ALA A 24 -11.19 15.59 1.53
N PRO A 25 -11.70 15.74 0.28
CA PRO A 25 -10.92 15.44 -0.91
C PRO A 25 -9.71 16.37 -1.03
N LEU A 26 -8.61 15.86 -1.59
CA LEU A 26 -7.48 16.70 -1.95
C LEU A 26 -7.74 17.44 -3.26
N SER A 27 -7.23 18.66 -3.36
CA SER A 27 -7.19 19.42 -4.60
C SER A 27 -6.13 18.85 -5.57
N GLU A 28 -6.27 19.17 -6.86
CA GLU A 28 -5.28 18.86 -7.88
C GLU A 28 -3.87 19.36 -7.51
N THR A 29 -3.77 20.56 -6.93
CA THR A 29 -2.49 21.14 -6.51
C THR A 29 -1.86 20.35 -5.35
N GLU A 30 -2.66 19.89 -4.39
CA GLU A 30 -2.15 19.07 -3.27
C GLU A 30 -1.69 17.70 -3.75
N VAL A 31 -2.42 17.07 -4.67
CA VAL A 31 -2.02 15.80 -5.29
C VAL A 31 -0.74 15.98 -6.11
N GLN A 32 -0.62 17.05 -6.90
CA GLN A 32 0.61 17.37 -7.64
C GLN A 32 1.79 17.66 -6.71
N ALA A 33 1.56 18.30 -5.56
CA ALA A 33 2.61 18.51 -4.55
C ALA A 33 3.10 17.18 -3.98
N LEU A 34 2.19 16.24 -3.69
CA LEU A 34 2.55 14.89 -3.27
C LEU A 34 3.34 14.15 -4.37
N GLU A 35 2.89 14.19 -5.63
CA GLU A 35 3.64 13.64 -6.78
C GLU A 35 5.04 14.24 -6.90
N GLY A 36 5.18 15.54 -6.62
CA GLY A 36 6.47 16.24 -6.58
C GLY A 36 7.40 15.75 -5.48
N VAL A 37 6.88 15.49 -4.27
CA VAL A 37 7.66 14.92 -3.16
C VAL A 37 8.08 13.49 -3.49
N VAL A 38 7.17 12.68 -4.02
CA VAL A 38 7.42 11.27 -4.40
C VAL A 38 8.39 11.17 -5.59
N GLY A 39 8.43 12.18 -6.44
CA GLY A 39 9.28 12.22 -7.63
C GLY A 39 8.74 11.40 -8.80
N ALA A 40 7.45 11.04 -8.77
CA ALA A 40 6.77 10.27 -9.81
C ALA A 40 5.25 10.57 -9.83
N PRO A 41 4.57 10.45 -10.98
CA PRO A 41 3.11 10.51 -11.02
C PRO A 41 2.50 9.34 -10.23
N LEU A 42 1.41 9.60 -9.52
CA LEU A 42 0.71 8.55 -8.77
C LEU A 42 -0.05 7.61 -9.74
N PRO A 43 -0.18 6.31 -9.41
CA PRO A 43 -1.08 5.42 -10.14
C PRO A 43 -2.50 6.00 -10.22
N GLU A 44 -3.13 5.88 -11.40
CA GLU A 44 -4.40 6.56 -11.74
C GLU A 44 -5.51 6.35 -10.72
N GLU A 45 -5.68 5.12 -10.22
CA GLU A 45 -6.70 4.78 -9.22
C GLU A 45 -6.44 5.45 -7.87
N PHE A 46 -5.18 5.46 -7.41
CA PHE A 46 -4.80 6.11 -6.16
C PHE A 46 -4.92 7.63 -6.27
N ARG A 47 -4.48 8.21 -7.39
CA ARG A 47 -4.64 9.64 -7.70
C ARG A 47 -6.11 10.04 -7.66
N SER A 48 -6.96 9.27 -8.36
CA SER A 48 -8.40 9.54 -8.44
C SER A 48 -9.10 9.34 -7.09
N PHE A 49 -8.62 8.40 -6.27
CA PHE A 49 -9.07 8.24 -4.89
C PHE A 49 -8.77 9.48 -4.05
N LEU A 50 -7.55 10.00 -4.06
CA LEU A 50 -7.19 11.19 -3.29
C LEU A 50 -8.02 12.42 -3.69
N LEU A 51 -8.25 12.61 -4.99
CA LEU A 51 -9.07 13.71 -5.51
C LEU A 51 -10.54 13.63 -5.14
N ARG A 52 -11.04 12.43 -4.83
CA ARG A 52 -12.46 12.19 -4.52
C ARG A 52 -12.73 11.99 -3.04
N PHE A 53 -11.79 11.37 -2.33
CA PHE A 53 -11.96 10.91 -0.95
C PHE A 53 -10.85 11.38 -0.02
N GLY A 54 -9.80 12.03 -0.54
CA GLY A 54 -8.65 12.48 0.24
C GLY A 54 -7.96 11.31 0.93
N PRO A 55 -7.64 11.42 2.24
CA PRO A 55 -7.09 10.29 3.00
C PRO A 55 -8.14 9.20 3.30
N GLY A 56 -9.39 9.39 2.89
CA GLY A 56 -10.50 8.48 3.13
C GLY A 56 -11.14 8.63 4.52
N VAL A 57 -11.76 7.55 5.01
CA VAL A 57 -12.62 7.58 6.20
C VAL A 57 -12.01 6.83 7.38
N ARG A 58 -12.26 7.33 8.60
CA ARG A 58 -11.95 6.61 9.85
C ARG A 58 -13.01 5.51 10.07
N PRO A 59 -12.65 4.32 10.59
CA PRO A 59 -11.57 4.13 11.55
C PRO A 59 -10.30 3.43 11.07
N GLY A 60 -9.18 4.04 11.43
CA GLY A 60 -7.81 3.59 11.19
C GLY A 60 -7.08 4.61 10.30
N PRO A 61 -5.88 5.08 10.65
CA PRO A 61 -5.04 5.82 9.71
C PRO A 61 -4.46 4.83 8.69
N VAL A 62 -5.31 4.23 7.87
CA VAL A 62 -4.85 3.33 6.80
C VAL A 62 -4.11 4.15 5.73
N LEU A 63 -4.45 5.42 5.58
CA LEU A 63 -3.71 6.37 4.76
C LEU A 63 -3.44 7.64 5.57
N ASN A 64 -2.17 8.04 5.67
CA ASN A 64 -1.78 9.31 6.25
C ASN A 64 -0.84 10.01 5.27
N VAL A 65 -1.35 11.01 4.55
CA VAL A 65 -0.59 11.74 3.52
C VAL A 65 0.59 12.49 4.11
N GLU A 66 0.45 13.06 5.31
CA GLU A 66 1.55 13.71 6.01
C GLU A 66 2.67 12.71 6.33
N TRP A 67 2.31 11.52 6.82
CA TRP A 67 3.29 10.45 7.05
C TRP A 67 3.97 9.98 5.76
N ILE A 68 3.23 9.85 4.65
CA ILE A 68 3.82 9.50 3.33
C ILE A 68 4.88 10.54 2.95
N ILE A 69 4.57 11.84 3.10
CA ILE A 69 5.49 12.94 2.80
C ILE A 69 6.73 12.86 3.70
N GLU A 70 6.53 12.75 5.02
CA GLU A 70 7.62 12.73 6.00
C GLU A 70 8.58 11.54 5.80
N GLU A 71 8.06 10.33 5.57
CA GLU A 71 8.89 9.16 5.30
C GLU A 71 9.62 9.25 3.96
N THR A 72 8.95 9.78 2.93
CA THR A 72 9.58 9.94 1.61
C THR A 72 10.74 10.93 1.68
N LEU A 73 10.57 12.06 2.37
CA LEU A 73 11.65 13.04 2.57
C LEU A 73 12.79 12.45 3.40
N ARG A 74 12.48 11.63 4.40
CA ARG A 74 13.49 10.93 5.22
C ARG A 74 14.28 9.92 4.40
N GLU A 75 13.62 9.15 3.54
CA GLU A 75 14.27 8.22 2.62
C GLU A 75 15.19 8.95 1.64
N GLN A 76 14.75 10.07 1.06
CA GLN A 76 15.57 10.91 0.20
C GLN A 76 16.81 11.48 0.91
N GLN A 77 16.68 11.83 2.19
CA GLN A 77 17.83 12.22 2.99
C GLN A 77 18.83 11.06 3.14
N TYR A 78 18.37 9.84 3.44
CA TYR A 78 19.26 8.67 3.49
C TYR A 78 19.95 8.42 2.14
N PHE A 79 19.25 8.57 1.02
CA PHE A 79 19.87 8.45 -0.31
C PHE A 79 20.88 9.55 -0.63
N THR A 80 20.79 10.71 0.02
CA THR A 80 21.82 11.75 -0.08
C THR A 80 23.10 11.35 0.66
N GLU A 81 22.95 10.62 1.77
CA GLU A 81 24.05 10.08 2.58
C GLU A 81 24.69 8.83 1.94
N GLU A 82 23.90 8.01 1.24
CA GLU A 82 24.31 6.77 0.57
C GLU A 82 23.82 6.72 -0.89
N PRO A 83 24.40 7.53 -1.80
CA PRO A 83 23.90 7.73 -3.16
C PRO A 83 23.93 6.47 -4.03
N GLU A 84 24.81 5.51 -3.75
CA GLU A 84 24.88 4.22 -4.44
C GLU A 84 23.67 3.33 -4.17
N LYS A 85 22.93 3.59 -3.08
CA LYS A 85 21.69 2.90 -2.76
C LYS A 85 20.46 3.64 -3.31
N ALA A 86 20.59 4.88 -3.79
CA ALA A 86 19.44 5.66 -4.20
C ALA A 86 18.59 4.98 -5.28
N VAL A 87 17.29 4.87 -5.04
CA VAL A 87 16.30 4.39 -6.03
C VAL A 87 15.21 5.43 -6.25
N SER A 88 14.51 5.30 -7.38
CA SER A 88 13.45 6.23 -7.77
C SER A 88 12.09 5.54 -7.79
N ALA A 89 11.06 6.22 -7.31
CA ALA A 89 9.67 5.82 -7.49
C ALA A 89 9.24 5.75 -8.97
N ALA A 90 9.94 6.45 -9.87
CA ALA A 90 9.71 6.39 -11.31
C ALA A 90 10.46 5.25 -12.02
N ALA A 91 11.40 4.59 -11.34
CA ALA A 91 12.09 3.42 -11.88
C ALA A 91 11.15 2.20 -11.92
N PRO A 92 11.44 1.17 -12.75
CA PRO A 92 10.61 -0.04 -12.81
C PRO A 92 10.53 -0.78 -11.47
N PHE A 93 9.32 -1.10 -11.03
CA PHE A 93 9.10 -2.04 -9.92
C PHE A 93 9.54 -3.45 -10.37
N PRO A 94 10.46 -4.11 -9.65
CA PRO A 94 11.11 -5.32 -10.14
C PRO A 94 10.28 -6.59 -9.96
N ILE A 95 9.23 -6.57 -9.12
CA ILE A 95 8.32 -7.71 -9.00
C ILE A 95 7.43 -7.78 -10.23
N THR A 96 7.43 -8.94 -10.89
CA THR A 96 6.71 -9.17 -12.15
C THR A 96 5.50 -10.09 -11.95
N GLN A 97 4.64 -10.17 -12.97
CA GLN A 97 3.53 -11.12 -12.98
C GLN A 97 3.97 -12.59 -12.84
N ALA A 98 5.17 -12.92 -13.34
CA ALA A 98 5.70 -14.26 -13.22
C ALA A 98 6.04 -14.61 -11.75
N ASP A 99 6.59 -13.66 -11.00
CA ASP A 99 6.92 -13.85 -9.58
C ASP A 99 5.66 -14.13 -8.75
N VAL A 100 4.59 -13.38 -9.02
CA VAL A 100 3.34 -13.48 -8.24
C VAL A 100 2.51 -14.71 -8.57
N SER A 101 2.63 -15.25 -9.78
CA SER A 101 1.86 -16.43 -10.22
C SER A 101 2.10 -17.67 -9.35
N ARG A 102 3.21 -17.71 -8.61
CA ARG A 102 3.57 -18.81 -7.71
C ARG A 102 2.97 -18.65 -6.31
N LEU A 103 2.55 -17.43 -5.92
CA LEU A 103 2.09 -17.15 -4.56
C LEU A 103 0.85 -17.95 -4.15
N PRO A 104 -0.20 -18.12 -4.99
CA PRO A 104 -1.33 -18.99 -4.66
C PRO A 104 -0.92 -20.44 -4.42
N GLN A 105 -0.03 -20.97 -5.28
CA GLN A 105 0.47 -22.33 -5.14
C GLN A 105 1.25 -22.53 -3.83
N LEU A 106 2.11 -21.57 -3.46
CA LEU A 106 2.84 -21.64 -2.17
C LEU A 106 1.87 -21.72 -0.99
N ALA A 107 0.81 -20.92 -1.02
CA ALA A 107 -0.20 -20.93 0.03
C ALA A 107 -0.98 -22.27 0.09
N GLU A 108 -1.34 -22.85 -1.05
CA GLU A 108 -1.98 -24.18 -1.13
C GLU A 108 -1.07 -25.30 -0.59
N GLU A 109 0.25 -25.16 -0.77
CA GLU A 109 1.27 -26.06 -0.23
C GLU A 109 1.56 -25.84 1.26
N GLY A 110 0.87 -24.89 1.92
CA GLY A 110 1.11 -24.54 3.32
C GLY A 110 2.40 -23.76 3.55
N THR A 111 2.99 -23.21 2.49
CA THR A 111 4.16 -22.33 2.54
C THR A 111 3.71 -20.87 2.55
N ALA A 112 4.46 -20.01 3.24
CA ALA A 112 4.17 -18.59 3.25
C ALA A 112 4.33 -17.99 1.83
N PRO A 113 3.32 -17.27 1.30
CA PRO A 113 3.39 -16.65 -0.02
C PRO A 113 4.24 -15.36 0.02
N ILE A 114 5.55 -15.53 0.21
CA ILE A 114 6.51 -14.45 0.39
C ILE A 114 7.53 -14.46 -0.75
N LEU A 115 7.85 -13.27 -1.24
CA LEU A 115 8.93 -13.01 -2.18
C LEU A 115 10.13 -12.37 -1.47
N TYR A 116 11.32 -12.58 -2.01
CA TYR A 116 12.58 -12.08 -1.45
C TYR A 116 13.21 -11.13 -2.45
N PHE A 117 13.41 -9.88 -2.02
CA PHE A 117 14.05 -8.84 -2.83
C PHE A 117 14.85 -7.88 -1.95
N ASP A 118 15.95 -7.39 -2.52
CA ASP A 118 16.87 -6.46 -1.84
C ASP A 118 16.24 -5.08 -1.65
N LYS A 119 16.76 -4.34 -0.66
CA LYS A 119 16.52 -2.89 -0.53
C LYS A 119 17.66 -2.03 -1.07
N PRO A 120 17.33 -0.79 -1.48
CA PRO A 120 15.97 -0.23 -1.55
C PRO A 120 15.23 -0.64 -2.82
N MET A 121 13.89 -0.57 -2.77
CA MET A 121 13.02 -1.10 -3.83
C MET A 121 12.61 0.00 -4.81
N PRO A 122 13.12 0.02 -6.06
CA PRO A 122 12.69 0.99 -7.06
C PRO A 122 11.22 0.83 -7.42
N GLY A 123 10.59 1.89 -7.93
CA GLY A 123 9.21 1.82 -8.40
C GLY A 123 8.18 1.67 -7.29
N THR A 124 8.50 2.07 -6.06
CA THR A 124 7.58 2.00 -4.92
C THR A 124 7.45 3.33 -4.20
N MET A 125 6.38 3.47 -3.43
CA MET A 125 6.11 4.60 -2.55
C MET A 125 5.52 4.09 -1.24
N PHE A 126 5.84 4.73 -0.11
CA PHE A 126 5.17 4.47 1.16
C PHE A 126 3.67 4.73 1.06
N LEU A 127 2.86 3.84 1.64
CA LEU A 127 1.41 4.01 1.71
C LEU A 127 0.94 4.23 3.15
N CYS A 128 1.35 3.36 4.07
CA CYS A 128 1.12 3.52 5.51
C CYS A 128 2.01 2.64 6.37
N SER A 129 2.09 2.98 7.65
CA SER A 129 2.70 2.16 8.71
C SER A 129 1.62 1.39 9.46
N HIS A 130 1.94 0.15 9.78
CA HIS A 130 1.13 -0.73 10.63
C HIS A 130 1.70 -0.87 12.05
N GLY A 131 2.73 -0.09 12.39
CA GLY A 131 3.50 -0.26 13.62
C GLY A 131 4.47 -1.45 13.54
N CYS A 132 5.26 -1.69 14.60
CA CYS A 132 6.19 -2.83 14.72
C CYS A 132 7.01 -3.11 13.45
N SER A 133 7.59 -2.06 12.85
CA SER A 133 8.36 -2.11 11.59
C SER A 133 7.59 -2.60 10.35
N TRP A 134 6.27 -2.66 10.32
CA TRP A 134 5.51 -3.10 9.14
C TRP A 134 4.99 -1.92 8.33
N ILE A 135 5.16 -1.97 7.01
CA ILE A 135 4.67 -0.93 6.09
C ILE A 135 3.96 -1.52 4.88
N SER A 136 2.88 -0.83 4.48
CA SER A 136 2.35 -1.00 3.14
C SER A 136 3.06 -0.06 2.17
N MET A 137 3.41 -0.57 1.01
CA MET A 137 3.97 0.17 -0.11
C MET A 137 3.07 0.03 -1.34
N LEU A 138 2.99 1.09 -2.14
CA LEU A 138 2.30 1.11 -3.41
C LEU A 138 3.31 0.87 -4.53
N ALA A 139 3.03 -0.09 -5.42
CA ALA A 139 3.77 -0.25 -6.66
C ALA A 139 3.41 0.92 -7.61
N MET A 140 4.40 1.72 -7.97
CA MET A 140 4.23 2.95 -8.75
C MET A 140 4.31 2.69 -10.26
N THR A 141 5.12 1.73 -10.68
CA THR A 141 5.40 1.42 -12.09
C THR A 141 5.40 -0.09 -12.34
N GLY A 142 5.62 -0.50 -13.60
CA GLY A 142 5.67 -1.91 -14.00
C GLY A 142 4.29 -2.55 -14.13
N ASP A 143 4.27 -3.87 -14.37
CA ASP A 143 3.03 -4.64 -14.63
C ASP A 143 2.06 -4.66 -13.45
N LEU A 144 2.60 -4.44 -12.25
CA LEU A 144 1.91 -4.45 -10.97
C LEU A 144 1.63 -3.03 -10.46
N ALA A 145 1.82 -1.98 -11.27
CA ALA A 145 1.49 -0.61 -10.89
C ALA A 145 0.05 -0.50 -10.36
N GLY A 146 -0.10 0.24 -9.25
CA GLY A 146 -1.36 0.42 -8.51
C GLY A 146 -1.66 -0.66 -7.48
N THR A 147 -0.83 -1.70 -7.33
CA THR A 147 -1.05 -2.74 -6.32
C THR A 147 -0.36 -2.43 -4.99
N VAL A 148 -0.91 -2.98 -3.90
CA VAL A 148 -0.42 -2.74 -2.54
C VAL A 148 0.31 -3.94 -1.97
N TRP A 149 1.52 -3.68 -1.48
CA TRP A 149 2.47 -4.64 -0.96
C TRP A 149 2.74 -4.37 0.50
N MET A 150 3.13 -5.40 1.25
CA MET A 150 3.60 -5.28 2.62
C MET A 150 5.05 -5.73 2.70
N THR A 151 5.83 -5.02 3.51
CA THR A 151 7.23 -5.36 3.81
C THR A 151 7.63 -4.83 5.20
N GLU A 152 8.83 -5.18 5.66
CA GLU A 152 9.41 -4.65 6.90
C GLU A 152 10.22 -3.37 6.65
N MET A 153 10.05 -2.37 7.52
CA MET A 153 11.03 -1.34 7.84
C MET A 153 12.14 -1.96 8.72
N GLY A 154 13.20 -2.43 8.08
CA GLY A 154 14.40 -2.91 8.77
C GLY A 154 15.66 -2.69 7.93
N TRP A 155 16.80 -2.65 8.61
CA TRP A 155 18.16 -2.55 8.05
C TRP A 155 18.73 -3.92 7.66
N VAL A 156 17.86 -4.86 7.27
CA VAL A 156 18.28 -6.17 6.75
C VAL A 156 18.30 -6.08 5.23
N ASP A 157 19.34 -6.62 4.62
CA ASP A 157 19.53 -6.57 3.16
C ASP A 157 18.45 -7.41 2.45
N ASP A 158 18.05 -8.53 3.05
CA ASP A 158 16.98 -9.40 2.55
C ASP A 158 15.63 -8.99 3.15
N LEU A 159 14.71 -8.51 2.30
CA LEU A 159 13.34 -8.26 2.73
C LEU A 159 12.32 -9.16 2.09
N TYR A 160 11.33 -9.42 2.92
CA TYR A 160 10.14 -10.12 2.57
C TYR A 160 9.12 -9.15 1.95
N TRP A 161 8.57 -9.56 0.82
CA TRP A 161 7.51 -8.86 0.10
C TRP A 161 6.32 -9.79 -0.09
N TRP A 162 5.13 -9.32 0.22
CA TRP A 162 3.90 -10.08 -0.02
C TRP A 162 2.70 -9.18 -0.25
N PRO A 163 1.59 -9.74 -0.77
CA PRO A 163 0.33 -9.01 -0.90
C PRO A 163 -0.15 -8.43 0.43
N SER A 164 -0.32 -7.12 0.49
CA SER A 164 -0.72 -6.46 1.74
C SER A 164 -2.16 -6.82 2.10
N ALA A 165 -2.39 -7.50 3.22
CA ALA A 165 -3.72 -7.85 3.71
C ALA A 165 -4.05 -7.15 5.05
N PRO A 166 -5.34 -6.97 5.39
CA PRO A 166 -5.77 -6.51 6.72
C PRO A 166 -5.28 -7.43 7.83
N TRP A 167 -4.88 -6.85 8.96
CA TRP A 167 -4.58 -7.62 10.17
C TRP A 167 -5.81 -8.38 10.64
N LEU A 168 -5.75 -9.70 10.57
CA LEU A 168 -6.68 -10.55 11.29
C LEU A 168 -6.19 -10.62 12.74
N HIS A 169 -6.96 -10.04 13.67
CA HIS A 169 -6.65 -10.08 15.12
C HIS A 169 -6.67 -11.50 15.71
N ASP A 170 -7.01 -12.50 14.91
CA ASP A 170 -7.02 -13.90 15.27
C ASP A 170 -5.80 -14.58 14.65
N HIS A 171 -4.67 -14.56 15.37
CA HIS A 171 -3.93 -15.78 15.73
C HIS A 171 -2.60 -15.44 16.44
N SER A 172 -2.34 -16.25 17.45
CA SER A 172 -1.10 -16.49 18.18
C SER A 172 0.19 -16.26 17.38
N TRP A 173 1.17 -15.57 17.99
CA TRP A 173 2.62 -15.60 17.78
C TRP A 173 3.18 -16.62 16.75
N GLY A 174 2.85 -16.46 15.47
CA GLY A 174 3.21 -17.38 14.39
C GLY A 174 2.61 -16.88 13.08
N PHE A 175 3.48 -16.33 12.22
CA PHE A 175 3.18 -15.74 10.91
C PHE A 175 1.95 -14.82 10.85
N VAL A 176 2.27 -13.53 10.97
CA VAL A 176 1.38 -12.37 11.03
C VAL A 176 0.68 -12.07 9.69
N HIS A 177 0.85 -12.92 8.66
CA HIS A 177 0.68 -12.56 7.25
C HIS A 177 -0.36 -13.39 6.50
N GLY A 178 -1.25 -14.08 7.22
CA GLY A 178 -2.31 -14.88 6.61
C GLY A 178 -3.42 -14.01 6.05
N GLY A 179 -3.59 -13.98 4.73
CA GLY A 179 -4.79 -13.38 4.15
C GLY A 179 -4.85 -13.49 2.64
N TRP A 180 -3.92 -12.82 1.95
CA TRP A 180 -3.99 -12.68 0.49
C TRP A 180 -2.83 -13.37 -0.19
N THR A 181 -3.17 -14.13 -1.21
CA THR A 181 -2.25 -14.93 -2.03
C THR A 181 -1.88 -14.23 -3.32
N GLU A 182 -2.44 -13.05 -3.58
CA GLU A 182 -2.22 -12.27 -4.79
C GLU A 182 -2.23 -10.77 -4.44
N PRO A 183 -1.34 -9.96 -5.06
CA PRO A 183 -1.40 -8.52 -4.89
C PRO A 183 -2.72 -8.01 -5.43
N VAL A 184 -3.32 -7.05 -4.73
CA VAL A 184 -4.57 -6.43 -5.19
C VAL A 184 -4.35 -4.96 -5.49
N PRO A 185 -5.13 -4.40 -6.43
CA PRO A 185 -5.13 -2.96 -6.69
C PRO A 185 -5.59 -2.17 -5.46
N PHE A 186 -5.21 -0.89 -5.42
CA PHE A 186 -5.40 -0.03 -4.26
C PHE A 186 -6.84 0.08 -3.77
N LEU A 187 -7.85 0.20 -4.64
CA LEU A 187 -9.24 0.34 -4.16
C LEU A 187 -9.74 -0.95 -3.52
N ASP A 188 -9.41 -2.11 -4.09
CA ASP A 188 -9.73 -3.41 -3.50
C ASP A 188 -9.04 -3.59 -2.15
N TRP A 189 -7.78 -3.15 -2.06
CA TRP A 189 -7.06 -3.14 -0.80
C TRP A 189 -7.80 -2.28 0.24
N TYR A 190 -8.11 -1.03 -0.12
CA TYR A 190 -8.71 -0.05 0.77
C TYR A 190 -10.09 -0.51 1.28
N ILE A 191 -10.95 -1.03 0.40
CA ILE A 191 -12.29 -1.47 0.80
C ILE A 191 -12.25 -2.70 1.70
N ARG A 192 -11.37 -3.67 1.40
CA ARG A 192 -11.24 -4.88 2.21
C ARG A 192 -10.71 -4.54 3.61
N TRP A 193 -9.79 -3.59 3.72
CA TRP A 193 -9.35 -3.03 5.00
C TRP A 193 -10.49 -2.39 5.77
N THR A 194 -11.21 -1.48 5.12
CA THR A 194 -12.32 -0.74 5.70
C THR A 194 -13.42 -1.68 6.22
N ARG A 195 -13.76 -2.73 5.46
CA ARG A 195 -14.72 -3.78 5.86
C ARG A 195 -14.24 -4.57 7.07
N SER A 196 -12.97 -4.99 7.09
CA SER A 196 -12.38 -5.75 8.20
C SER A 196 -12.38 -4.94 9.51
N SER A 197 -11.98 -3.67 9.47
CA SER A 197 -11.98 -2.79 10.65
C SER A 197 -13.39 -2.51 11.17
N SER A 198 -14.39 -2.45 10.29
CA SER A 198 -15.80 -2.26 10.65
C SER A 198 -16.39 -3.51 11.31
N ALA A 199 -16.02 -4.71 10.86
CA ALA A 199 -16.45 -5.97 11.45
C ALA A 199 -15.90 -6.16 12.87
N ALA A 200 -14.65 -5.76 13.12
CA ALA A 200 -14.03 -5.84 14.44
C ALA A 200 -14.75 -4.99 15.51
N ARG A 201 -15.38 -3.87 15.13
CA ARG A 201 -16.11 -2.98 16.06
C ARG A 201 -17.48 -3.47 16.49
N ARG A 202 -18.05 -4.45 15.80
CA ARG A 202 -19.39 -5.00 16.09
C ARG A 202 -19.35 -6.22 17.03
N ARG A 203 -18.16 -6.66 17.42
CA ARG A 203 -17.94 -7.76 18.38
C ARG A 203 -17.59 -7.19 19.74
#